data_AF-A0A7W9B1P7-F1
#
_entry.id   AF-A0A7W9B1P7-F1
#
_cell.length_a   1.000
_cell.length_b   1.000
_cell.length_c   1.000
_cell.angle_alpha   90.00
_cell.angle_beta   90.00
_cell.angle_gamma   90.00
#
_symmetry.space_group_name_H-M   'P 1'
#
loop_
_entity.id
_entity.type
_entity.pdbx_description
1 polymer ?
#
loop_
_entity_poly.entity_id
_entity_poly.type
_entity_poly.pdbx_seq_one_letter_code
_entity_poly.pdbx_strand_id
1 'polypeptide(L)'
;MQRSCESEKKRSYGPHRRAGEYGNRADASLIQSYLVGRSGTAIGHAAVQAELLAKPAVAFRLAVAHMIAGASLWDVTAEPKRADSNAIAASVGAAKASTVMEQERAEIHQLLGGDAEKPAASIARIKGEWRERRSLEDIFRALLPLADAAVMRILTYIMAETLAAHSMAVQTLAEQFGTDMRHWWTPDQTFFDLLRDKEAINEMMREVAGDEAANANVTTTAKVQKGIIADCLAGNRTMKAENWLPRYLETAASGYTDRYPSSTGPVVVMVDNEDDEDVIAA
;
A
#
# COMPACT_ATOMS: atom_id res chain seq x y z
N MET A 1 -58.82 -4.17 -21.88
CA MET A 1 -57.68 -4.13 -20.93
C MET A 1 -56.50 -4.80 -21.63
N GLN A 2 -55.54 -4.06 -22.22
CA GLN A 2 -54.26 -3.64 -21.59
C GLN A 2 -53.47 -4.86 -21.07
N ARG A 3 -52.23 -5.23 -21.46
CA ARG A 3 -50.99 -4.53 -21.91
C ARG A 3 -50.11 -5.57 -22.66
N SER A 4 -49.46 -5.22 -23.79
CA SER A 4 -48.05 -4.73 -23.94
C SER A 4 -46.96 -5.79 -23.79
N CYS A 5 -46.24 -6.11 -24.88
CA CYS A 5 -44.83 -6.52 -24.87
C CYS A 5 -44.17 -6.21 -26.23
N GLU A 6 -43.08 -5.44 -26.17
CA GLU A 6 -41.87 -5.44 -27.00
C GLU A 6 -41.94 -5.49 -28.55
N SER A 7 -41.36 -4.46 -29.17
CA SER A 7 -40.74 -4.62 -30.50
C SER A 7 -39.29 -4.14 -30.48
N GLU A 8 -38.40 -5.09 -30.72
CA GLU A 8 -36.96 -4.93 -30.88
C GLU A 8 -36.63 -4.02 -32.07
N LYS A 9 -35.87 -2.94 -31.82
CA LYS A 9 -35.27 -2.14 -32.89
C LYS A 9 -34.07 -2.86 -33.47
N LYS A 10 -34.24 -3.54 -34.61
CA LYS A 10 -33.13 -3.98 -35.45
C LYS A 10 -32.43 -2.76 -36.07
N ARG A 11 -31.14 -2.62 -35.77
CA ARG A 11 -30.23 -1.59 -36.28
C ARG A 11 -29.92 -1.87 -37.75
N SER A 12 -30.50 -1.08 -38.65
CA SER A 12 -30.22 -1.13 -40.09
C SER A 12 -28.82 -0.60 -40.38
N TYR A 13 -27.97 -1.44 -40.97
CA TYR A 13 -26.67 -1.07 -41.52
C TYR A 13 -26.87 -0.26 -42.82
N GLY A 14 -26.33 0.96 -42.85
CA GLY A 14 -26.33 1.86 -44.02
C GLY A 14 -25.41 1.38 -45.16
N PRO A 15 -25.52 1.99 -46.35
CA PRO A 15 -25.35 1.31 -47.63
C PRO A 15 -23.88 1.08 -48.00
N HIS A 16 -23.62 -0.10 -48.57
CA HIS A 16 -22.40 -0.42 -49.31
C HIS A 16 -22.09 0.65 -50.36
N ARG A 17 -21.01 1.42 -50.16
CA ARG A 17 -20.40 2.24 -51.22
C ARG A 17 -19.23 1.48 -51.83
N ARG A 18 -19.25 1.36 -53.16
CA ARG A 18 -18.23 0.70 -53.99
C ARG A 18 -16.88 1.42 -53.89
N ALA A 19 -15.82 0.63 -53.85
CA ALA A 19 -14.44 1.08 -54.03
C ALA A 19 -14.22 1.54 -55.48
N GLY A 20 -13.65 2.73 -55.65
CA GLY A 20 -13.25 3.29 -56.93
C GLY A 20 -13.29 4.81 -56.93
N GLU A 21 -12.12 5.44 -56.80
CA GLU A 21 -11.75 6.80 -57.23
C GLU A 21 -12.68 7.94 -56.74
N TYR A 22 -12.34 8.81 -55.79
CA TYR A 22 -11.15 9.65 -55.68
C TYR A 22 -10.82 9.87 -54.20
N GLY A 23 -9.68 9.35 -53.74
CA GLY A 23 -9.00 9.90 -52.57
C GLY A 23 -8.53 11.30 -52.95
N ASN A 24 -9.16 12.33 -52.38
CA ASN A 24 -8.89 13.70 -52.80
C ASN A 24 -7.45 14.05 -52.37
N ARG A 25 -6.78 14.94 -53.11
CA ARG A 25 -5.48 15.50 -52.69
C ARG A 25 -5.54 16.08 -51.27
N ALA A 26 -6.74 16.51 -50.86
CA ALA A 26 -7.10 16.93 -49.50
C ALA A 26 -7.01 15.79 -48.47
N ASP A 27 -7.38 14.56 -48.81
CA ASP A 27 -7.26 13.40 -47.91
C ASP A 27 -5.80 12.96 -47.77
N ALA A 28 -5.05 12.99 -48.88
CA ALA A 28 -3.61 12.74 -48.87
C ALA A 28 -2.83 13.82 -48.11
N SER A 29 -3.23 15.10 -48.21
CA SER A 29 -2.60 16.19 -47.46
C SER A 29 -2.94 16.17 -45.98
N LEU A 30 -4.16 15.75 -45.61
CA LEU A 30 -4.56 15.51 -44.22
C LEU A 30 -3.81 14.32 -43.60
N ILE A 31 -3.64 13.23 -44.35
CA ILE A 31 -2.82 12.09 -43.91
C ILE A 31 -1.35 12.51 -43.76
N GLN A 32 -0.81 13.26 -44.72
CA GLN A 32 0.56 13.76 -44.66
C GLN A 32 0.77 14.71 -43.48
N SER A 33 -0.14 15.64 -43.22
CA SER A 33 -0.04 16.56 -42.08
C SER A 33 -0.15 15.83 -40.73
N TYR A 34 -1.01 14.81 -40.64
CA TYR A 34 -1.09 13.94 -39.47
C TYR A 34 0.21 13.15 -39.24
N LEU A 35 0.77 12.53 -40.28
CA LEU A 35 2.02 11.76 -40.18
C LEU A 35 3.21 12.65 -39.83
N VAL A 36 3.33 13.83 -40.47
CA VAL A 36 4.37 14.83 -40.15
C VAL A 36 4.20 15.31 -38.71
N GLY A 37 2.97 15.63 -38.29
CA GLY A 37 2.67 16.04 -36.91
C GLY A 37 3.06 14.96 -35.89
N ARG A 38 2.72 13.70 -36.15
CA ARG A 38 3.09 12.56 -35.29
C ARG A 38 4.59 12.30 -35.26
N SER A 39 5.29 12.47 -36.38
CA SER A 39 6.75 12.39 -36.41
C SER A 39 7.40 13.52 -35.61
N GLY A 40 6.83 14.74 -35.70
CA GLY A 40 7.28 15.90 -34.94
C GLY A 40 7.11 15.72 -33.43
N THR A 41 5.99 15.15 -32.97
CA THR A 41 5.80 14.85 -31.54
C THR A 41 6.78 13.78 -31.05
N ALA A 42 7.07 12.76 -31.86
CA ALA A 42 8.07 11.73 -31.52
C ALA A 42 9.49 12.30 -31.44
N ILE A 43 9.89 13.16 -32.38
CA ILE A 43 11.19 13.84 -32.37
C ILE A 43 11.29 14.79 -31.16
N GLY A 44 10.23 15.55 -30.88
CA GLY A 44 10.16 16.41 -29.70
C GLY A 44 10.31 15.63 -28.40
N HIS A 45 9.64 14.49 -28.28
CA HIS A 45 9.80 13.59 -27.14
C HIS A 45 11.25 13.10 -26.98
N ALA A 46 11.89 12.64 -28.06
CA ALA A 46 13.29 12.19 -28.03
C ALA A 46 14.26 13.32 -27.64
N ALA A 47 14.03 14.55 -28.12
CA ALA A 47 14.83 15.71 -27.74
C ALA A 47 14.70 16.03 -26.25
N VAL A 48 13.47 16.04 -25.70
CA VAL A 48 13.23 16.25 -24.26
C VAL A 48 13.89 15.15 -23.42
N GLN A 49 13.82 13.89 -23.85
CA GLN A 49 14.51 12.79 -23.18
C GLN A 49 16.03 13.03 -23.14
N ALA A 50 16.64 13.42 -24.26
CA ALA A 50 18.08 13.70 -24.33
C ALA A 50 18.48 14.86 -23.40
N GLU A 51 17.69 15.94 -23.34
CA GLU A 51 17.95 17.05 -22.42
C GLU A 51 17.79 16.66 -20.95
N LEU A 52 16.82 15.79 -20.64
CA LEU A 52 16.55 15.36 -19.28
C LEU A 52 17.74 14.60 -18.66
N LEU A 53 18.52 13.88 -19.49
CA LEU A 53 19.74 13.18 -19.05
C LEU A 53 20.77 14.13 -18.43
N ALA A 54 20.82 15.40 -18.87
CA ALA A 54 21.70 16.41 -18.31
C ALA A 54 21.11 17.14 -17.08
N LYS A 55 19.88 16.82 -16.68
CA LYS A 55 19.11 17.52 -15.63
C LYS A 55 18.62 16.56 -14.54
N PRO A 56 19.51 15.86 -13.80
CA PRO A 56 19.12 14.82 -12.84
C PRO A 56 18.20 15.33 -11.71
N ALA A 57 18.39 16.57 -11.23
CA ALA A 57 17.52 17.16 -10.21
C ALA A 57 16.08 17.39 -10.69
N VAL A 58 15.90 17.67 -12.00
CA VAL A 58 14.58 17.80 -12.62
C VAL A 58 13.96 16.42 -12.84
N ALA A 59 14.76 15.44 -13.31
CA ALA A 59 14.34 14.06 -13.47
C ALA A 59 13.86 13.45 -12.14
N PHE A 60 14.55 13.75 -11.04
CA PHE A 60 14.15 13.33 -9.69
C PHE A 60 12.77 13.88 -9.28
N ARG A 61 12.52 15.19 -9.48
CA ARG A 61 11.21 15.81 -9.22
C ARG A 61 10.11 15.22 -10.10
N LEU A 62 10.43 14.91 -11.35
CA LEU A 62 9.48 14.28 -12.28
C LEU A 62 9.12 12.85 -11.83
N ALA A 63 10.10 12.08 -11.38
CA ALA A 63 9.88 10.74 -10.80
C ALA A 63 8.96 10.81 -9.57
N VAL A 64 9.21 11.74 -8.64
CA VAL A 64 8.34 11.96 -7.47
C VAL A 64 6.94 12.38 -7.92
N ALA A 65 6.81 13.27 -8.90
CA ALA A 65 5.51 13.67 -9.44
C ALA A 65 4.74 12.48 -10.02
N HIS A 66 5.41 11.56 -10.72
CA HIS A 66 4.83 10.32 -11.22
C HIS A 66 4.34 9.41 -10.09
N MET A 67 5.09 9.28 -8.99
CA MET A 67 4.66 8.47 -7.86
C MET A 67 3.38 9.01 -7.17
N ILE A 68 3.18 10.33 -7.18
CA ILE A 68 2.01 11.00 -6.59
C ILE A 68 0.81 10.96 -7.56
N ALA A 69 0.99 11.45 -8.79
CA ALA A 69 -0.09 11.63 -9.77
C ALA A 69 -0.46 10.34 -10.52
N GLY A 70 0.49 9.39 -10.58
CA GLY A 70 0.52 8.32 -11.57
C GLY A 70 0.82 8.83 -12.98
N ALA A 71 1.14 7.90 -13.87
CA ALA A 71 1.22 8.09 -15.31
C ALA A 71 0.75 6.85 -16.05
N SER A 72 0.64 6.95 -17.37
CA SER A 72 0.23 5.83 -18.23
C SER A 72 1.17 4.62 -18.15
N LEU A 73 2.45 4.82 -17.87
CA LEU A 73 3.48 3.78 -17.83
C LEU A 73 4.06 3.52 -16.43
N TRP A 74 3.70 4.35 -15.45
CA TRP A 74 4.21 4.24 -14.08
C TRP A 74 3.06 4.51 -13.11
N ASP A 75 2.63 3.47 -12.40
CA ASP A 75 1.58 3.58 -11.39
C ASP A 75 2.14 3.18 -10.03
N VAL A 76 1.88 4.01 -9.03
CA VAL A 76 2.24 3.78 -7.64
C VAL A 76 0.99 4.04 -6.82
N THR A 77 0.65 3.10 -5.93
CA THR A 77 -0.56 3.18 -5.12
C THR A 77 -0.22 3.07 -3.65
N ALA A 78 -0.88 3.88 -2.82
CA ALA A 78 -0.82 3.76 -1.38
C ALA A 78 -1.27 2.36 -0.94
N GLU A 79 -0.61 1.82 0.10
CA GLU A 79 -1.03 0.59 0.75
C GLU A 79 -2.47 0.76 1.26
N PRO A 80 -3.44 -0.05 0.80
CA PRO A 80 -4.86 0.11 1.16
C PRO A 80 -5.18 0.05 2.65
N LYS A 81 -4.24 -0.41 3.50
CA LYS A 81 -4.43 -0.56 4.96
C LYS A 81 -5.72 -1.33 5.28
N ARG A 82 -5.98 -2.41 4.53
CA ARG A 82 -7.18 -3.22 4.73
C ARG A 82 -7.13 -3.86 6.10
N ALA A 83 -8.23 -3.72 6.83
CA ALA A 83 -8.46 -4.38 8.10
C ALA A 83 -9.66 -5.32 7.97
N ASP A 84 -9.57 -6.50 8.55
CA ASP A 84 -10.64 -7.51 8.49
C ASP A 84 -11.89 -7.11 9.30
N SER A 85 -11.78 -6.09 10.16
CA SER A 85 -12.91 -5.52 10.90
C SER A 85 -12.71 -4.04 11.24
N ASN A 86 -13.80 -3.34 11.52
CA ASN A 86 -13.78 -1.95 11.98
C ASN A 86 -13.01 -1.78 13.30
N ALA A 87 -13.03 -2.79 14.18
CA ALA A 87 -12.27 -2.76 15.42
C ALA A 87 -10.76 -2.78 15.16
N ILE A 88 -10.29 -3.63 14.24
CA ILE A 88 -8.90 -3.65 13.80
C ILE A 88 -8.52 -2.33 13.13
N ALA A 89 -9.37 -1.80 12.26
CA ALA A 89 -9.13 -0.49 11.62
C ALA A 89 -8.97 0.64 12.65
N ALA A 90 -9.83 0.67 13.68
CA ALA A 90 -9.77 1.65 14.75
C ALA A 90 -8.50 1.48 15.61
N SER A 91 -8.14 0.25 15.95
CA SER A 91 -6.91 -0.07 16.69
C SER A 91 -5.65 0.40 15.94
N VAL A 92 -5.55 0.06 14.65
CA VAL A 92 -4.44 0.50 13.78
C VAL A 92 -4.43 2.01 13.64
N GLY A 93 -5.59 2.65 13.46
CA GLY A 93 -5.71 4.11 13.37
C GLY A 93 -5.29 4.84 14.65
N ALA A 94 -5.52 4.24 15.82
CA ALA A 94 -5.11 4.78 17.11
C ALA A 94 -3.63 4.53 17.46
N ALA A 95 -2.95 3.64 16.72
CA ALA A 95 -1.54 3.34 16.96
C ALA A 95 -0.65 4.58 16.72
N LYS A 96 0.40 4.71 17.52
CA LYS A 96 1.33 5.85 17.46
C LYS A 96 1.96 6.03 16.07
N ALA A 97 2.28 4.94 15.39
CA ALA A 97 2.81 4.98 14.03
C ALA A 97 1.85 5.66 13.04
N SER A 98 0.54 5.42 13.20
CA SER A 98 -0.49 6.07 12.38
C SER A 98 -0.57 7.57 12.64
N THR A 99 -0.43 8.00 13.90
CA THR A 99 -0.38 9.44 14.24
C THR A 99 0.83 10.14 13.63
N VAL A 100 2.01 9.51 13.64
CA VAL A 100 3.22 10.08 13.01
C VAL A 100 3.02 10.24 11.50
N MET A 101 2.51 9.20 10.83
CA MET A 101 2.19 9.26 9.40
C MET A 101 1.12 10.32 9.08
N GLU A 102 0.12 10.50 9.96
CA GLU A 102 -0.93 11.53 9.80
C GLU A 102 -0.35 12.94 9.82
N GLN A 103 0.49 13.23 10.82
CA GLN A 103 1.12 14.53 10.99
C GLN A 103 2.02 14.86 9.80
N GLU A 104 2.88 13.92 9.42
CA GLU A 104 3.78 14.08 8.28
C GLU A 104 3.01 14.27 6.97
N ARG A 105 1.90 13.54 6.79
CA ARG A 105 1.03 13.70 5.62
C ARG A 105 0.46 15.10 5.51
N ALA A 106 -0.03 15.66 6.62
CA ALA A 106 -0.60 17.00 6.64
C ALA A 106 0.45 18.06 6.23
N GLU A 107 1.69 17.94 6.72
CA GLU A 107 2.77 18.84 6.34
C GLU A 107 3.16 18.71 4.86
N ILE A 108 3.26 17.48 4.35
CA ILE A 108 3.56 17.23 2.93
C ILE A 108 2.43 17.71 2.02
N HIS A 109 1.18 17.55 2.44
CA HIS A 109 0.03 18.08 1.72
C HIS A 109 0.15 19.59 1.54
N GLN A 110 0.53 20.33 2.59
CA GLN A 110 0.76 21.77 2.53
C GLN A 110 1.96 22.14 1.65
N LEU A 111 3.07 21.40 1.72
CA LEU A 111 4.24 21.62 0.85
C LEU A 111 3.89 21.50 -0.64
N LEU A 112 2.95 20.62 -0.98
CA LEU A 112 2.45 20.47 -2.33
C LEU A 112 1.40 21.53 -2.71
N GLY A 113 1.12 22.51 -1.84
CA GLY A 113 0.12 23.57 -2.08
C GLY A 113 -1.33 23.15 -1.78
N GLY A 114 -1.53 22.08 -1.01
CA GLY A 114 -2.84 21.66 -0.56
C GLY A 114 -3.37 22.51 0.60
N ASP A 115 -4.69 22.56 0.75
CA ASP A 115 -5.37 23.29 1.81
C ASP A 115 -5.13 22.62 3.19
N ALA A 116 -4.66 23.41 4.17
CA ALA A 116 -4.42 22.94 5.52
C ALA A 116 -5.72 22.56 6.26
N GLU A 117 -6.85 23.20 5.92
CA GLU A 117 -8.17 22.92 6.53
C GLU A 117 -8.82 21.66 5.94
N LYS A 118 -8.29 21.17 4.80
CA LYS A 118 -8.79 19.98 4.10
C LYS A 118 -7.63 19.03 3.81
N PRO A 119 -7.12 18.31 4.83
CA PRO A 119 -6.02 17.38 4.65
C PRO A 119 -6.39 16.27 3.67
N ALA A 120 -5.46 15.91 2.79
CA ALA A 120 -5.65 14.76 1.91
C ALA A 120 -5.69 13.45 2.70
N ALA A 121 -6.52 12.52 2.25
CA ALA A 121 -6.58 11.16 2.81
C ALA A 121 -5.32 10.33 2.50
N SER A 122 -4.62 10.65 1.41
CA SER A 122 -3.37 10.02 0.94
C SER A 122 -2.62 11.00 0.04
N ILE A 123 -1.29 10.89 -0.05
CA ILE A 123 -0.50 11.64 -1.02
C ILE A 123 -0.40 10.87 -2.33
N ALA A 124 -0.04 9.59 -2.26
CA ALA A 124 -0.04 8.68 -3.39
C ALA A 124 -1.47 8.28 -3.77
N ARG A 125 -1.65 7.71 -4.97
CA ARG A 125 -2.95 7.27 -5.46
C ARG A 125 -3.54 6.17 -4.60
N ILE A 126 -4.83 6.25 -4.30
CA ILE A 126 -5.59 5.13 -3.74
C ILE A 126 -6.27 4.37 -4.89
N LYS A 127 -6.08 3.05 -4.92
CA LYS A 127 -6.73 2.18 -5.93
C LYS A 127 -8.25 2.21 -5.76
N GLY A 128 -8.96 2.56 -6.83
CA GLY A 128 -10.44 2.58 -6.85
C GLY A 128 -11.09 3.88 -6.35
N GLU A 129 -10.32 4.92 -6.01
CA GLU A 129 -10.87 6.22 -5.61
C GLU A 129 -11.08 7.14 -6.81
N TRP A 130 -12.27 7.73 -6.93
CA TRP A 130 -12.71 8.58 -8.06
C TRP A 130 -12.61 10.09 -7.81
N ARG A 131 -11.99 10.52 -6.71
CA ARG A 131 -11.88 11.94 -6.36
C ARG A 131 -11.09 12.72 -7.41
N GLU A 132 -11.37 14.03 -7.52
CA GLU A 132 -10.64 14.96 -8.37
C GLU A 132 -9.16 14.96 -7.99
N ARG A 133 -8.32 14.56 -8.94
CA ARG A 133 -6.88 14.38 -8.73
C ARG A 133 -6.12 15.57 -9.28
N ARG A 134 -5.03 15.92 -8.63
CA ARG A 134 -4.07 16.86 -9.22
C ARG A 134 -3.41 16.20 -10.43
N SER A 135 -3.29 16.97 -11.50
CA SER A 135 -2.59 16.52 -12.70
C SER A 135 -1.10 16.32 -12.42
N LEU A 136 -0.44 15.50 -13.24
CA LEU A 136 1.01 15.32 -13.16
C LEU A 136 1.73 16.68 -13.31
N GLU A 137 1.23 17.52 -14.21
CA GLU A 137 1.76 18.84 -14.52
C GLU A 137 1.68 19.78 -13.31
N ASP A 138 0.58 19.73 -12.55
CA ASP A 138 0.39 20.58 -11.37
C ASP A 138 1.29 20.13 -10.21
N ILE A 139 1.39 18.83 -9.97
CA ILE A 139 2.30 18.30 -8.94
C ILE A 139 3.75 18.59 -9.32
N PHE A 140 4.14 18.36 -10.57
CA PHE A 140 5.49 18.65 -11.03
C PHE A 140 5.82 20.14 -10.90
N ARG A 141 4.89 21.02 -11.28
CA ARG A 141 5.05 22.47 -11.11
C ARG A 141 5.20 22.86 -9.63
N ALA A 142 4.48 22.21 -8.72
CA ALA A 142 4.61 22.44 -7.27
C ALA A 142 5.97 21.97 -6.73
N LEU A 143 6.57 20.91 -7.29
CA LEU A 143 7.88 20.38 -6.87
C LEU A 143 9.08 21.16 -7.41
N LEU A 144 8.95 21.81 -8.58
CA LEU A 144 10.04 22.57 -9.21
C LEU A 144 10.71 23.62 -8.32
N PRO A 145 9.97 24.50 -7.60
CA PRO A 145 10.59 25.53 -6.76
C PRO A 145 11.09 25.02 -5.41
N LEU A 146 10.78 23.78 -5.02
CA LEU A 146 11.18 23.24 -3.72
C LEU A 146 12.68 22.91 -3.69
N ALA A 147 13.30 23.05 -2.51
CA ALA A 147 14.67 22.58 -2.30
C ALA A 147 14.76 21.05 -2.38
N ASP A 148 15.91 20.51 -2.78
CA ASP A 148 16.11 19.06 -2.92
C ASP A 148 15.79 18.29 -1.63
N ALA A 149 16.12 18.85 -0.47
CA ALA A 149 15.79 18.25 0.83
C ALA A 149 14.28 18.08 1.05
N ALA A 150 13.46 19.05 0.60
CA ALA A 150 12.01 18.96 0.70
C ALA A 150 11.44 17.89 -0.26
N VAL A 151 11.99 17.79 -1.47
CA VAL A 151 11.58 16.74 -2.43
C VAL A 151 11.99 15.35 -1.92
N MET A 152 13.16 15.21 -1.30
CA MET A 152 13.59 13.98 -0.63
C MET A 152 12.65 13.59 0.52
N ARG A 153 12.22 14.56 1.34
CA ARG A 153 11.23 14.33 2.41
C ARG A 153 9.90 13.79 1.84
N ILE A 154 9.41 14.41 0.76
CA ILE A 154 8.19 13.99 0.07
C ILE A 154 8.35 12.57 -0.49
N LEU A 155 9.48 12.26 -1.14
CA LEU A 155 9.77 10.90 -1.62
C LEU A 155 9.76 9.88 -0.48
N THR A 156 10.44 10.16 0.63
CA THR A 156 10.50 9.25 1.79
C THR A 156 9.11 8.92 2.30
N TYR A 157 8.23 9.91 2.42
CA TYR A 157 6.85 9.68 2.83
C TYR A 157 6.08 8.83 1.82
N ILE A 158 6.20 9.12 0.52
CA ILE A 158 5.52 8.34 -0.52
C ILE A 158 5.99 6.87 -0.48
N MET A 159 7.29 6.64 -0.32
CA MET A 159 7.81 5.28 -0.18
C MET A 159 7.28 4.58 1.07
N ALA A 160 7.12 5.29 2.19
CA ALA A 160 6.52 4.73 3.40
C ALA A 160 5.01 4.45 3.24
N GLU A 161 4.27 5.34 2.58
CA GLU A 161 2.81 5.21 2.34
C GLU A 161 2.47 4.10 1.33
N THR A 162 3.38 3.82 0.40
CA THR A 162 3.20 2.84 -0.69
C THR A 162 3.85 1.48 -0.39
N LEU A 163 4.49 1.34 0.77
CA LEU A 163 5.12 0.10 1.19
C LEU A 163 4.04 -0.97 1.44
N ALA A 164 4.06 -2.03 0.63
CA ALA A 164 3.07 -3.09 0.70
C ALA A 164 3.11 -3.80 2.07
N ALA A 165 1.97 -3.84 2.73
CA ALA A 165 1.82 -4.57 3.99
C ALA A 165 2.04 -6.08 3.76
N HIS A 166 2.52 -6.77 4.79
CA HIS A 166 2.79 -8.22 4.76
C HIS A 166 3.77 -8.67 3.66
N SER A 167 4.65 -7.77 3.22
CA SER A 167 5.72 -8.08 2.27
C SER A 167 7.05 -8.34 2.98
N MET A 168 7.93 -9.12 2.34
CA MET A 168 9.30 -9.32 2.83
C MET A 168 10.09 -8.01 2.89
N ALA A 169 9.76 -7.03 2.06
CA ALA A 169 10.37 -5.70 2.12
C ALA A 169 10.16 -5.04 3.50
N VAL A 170 8.96 -5.14 4.08
CA VAL A 170 8.69 -4.60 5.44
C VAL A 170 9.54 -5.32 6.48
N GLN A 171 9.67 -6.64 6.39
CA GLN A 171 10.48 -7.42 7.31
C GLN A 171 11.96 -7.06 7.21
N THR A 172 12.53 -7.04 5.99
CA THR A 172 13.92 -6.64 5.76
C THR A 172 14.19 -5.22 6.28
N LEU A 173 13.26 -4.29 6.06
CA LEU A 173 13.40 -2.92 6.57
C LEU A 173 13.30 -2.87 8.10
N ALA A 174 12.40 -3.63 8.71
CA ALA A 174 12.29 -3.70 10.16
C ALA A 174 13.57 -4.23 10.80
N GLU A 175 14.20 -5.25 10.22
CA GLU A 175 15.50 -5.77 10.64
C GLU A 175 16.61 -4.72 10.44
N GLN A 176 16.68 -4.11 9.26
CA GLN A 176 17.68 -3.11 8.91
C GLN A 176 17.62 -1.85 9.80
N PHE A 177 16.41 -1.45 10.22
CA PHE A 177 16.19 -0.30 11.09
C PHE A 177 16.30 -0.64 12.58
N GLY A 178 16.36 -1.93 12.94
CA GLY A 178 16.25 -2.36 14.33
C GLY A 178 14.92 -1.94 14.95
N THR A 179 13.82 -2.05 14.20
CA THR A 179 12.50 -1.61 14.62
C THR A 179 12.02 -2.42 15.81
N ASP A 180 11.92 -1.77 16.97
CA ASP A 180 11.26 -2.32 18.15
C ASP A 180 9.78 -1.91 18.18
N MET A 181 8.89 -2.90 18.06
CA MET A 181 7.44 -2.71 18.09
C MET A 181 6.93 -2.11 19.41
N ARG A 182 7.68 -2.23 20.52
CA ARG A 182 7.35 -1.60 21.81
C ARG A 182 7.27 -0.07 21.71
N HIS A 183 7.98 0.54 20.76
CA HIS A 183 7.94 1.99 20.56
C HIS A 183 6.70 2.46 19.79
N TRP A 184 6.03 1.55 19.08
CA TRP A 184 4.98 1.85 18.09
C TRP A 184 3.62 1.29 18.46
N TRP A 185 3.59 0.25 19.30
CA TRP A 185 2.40 -0.49 19.64
C TRP A 185 2.33 -0.80 21.14
N THR A 186 1.12 -0.72 21.68
CA THR A 186 0.77 -1.15 23.03
C THR A 186 -0.50 -2.01 22.97
N PRO A 187 -0.63 -3.05 23.81
CA PRO A 187 -1.84 -3.87 23.85
C PRO A 187 -3.09 -3.02 24.10
N ASP A 188 -4.09 -3.17 23.23
CA ASP A 188 -5.41 -2.55 23.37
C ASP A 188 -6.50 -3.61 23.56
N GLN A 189 -7.74 -3.18 23.77
CA GLN A 189 -8.85 -4.11 23.94
C GLN A 189 -9.06 -5.00 22.69
N THR A 190 -8.83 -4.44 21.50
CA THR A 190 -8.97 -5.15 20.23
C THR A 190 -8.04 -6.35 20.17
N PHE A 191 -6.78 -6.18 20.56
CA PHE A 191 -5.82 -7.28 20.67
C PHE A 191 -6.35 -8.41 21.54
N PHE A 192 -6.81 -8.10 22.76
CA PHE A 192 -7.36 -9.12 23.66
C PHE A 192 -8.61 -9.80 23.09
N ASP A 193 -9.49 -9.07 22.40
CA ASP A 193 -10.71 -9.62 21.82
C ASP A 193 -10.43 -10.61 20.69
N LEU A 194 -9.33 -10.44 19.94
CA LEU A 194 -8.90 -11.32 18.87
C LEU A 194 -8.26 -12.64 19.35
N LEU A 195 -7.73 -12.68 20.58
CA LEU A 195 -7.13 -13.90 21.12
C LEU A 195 -8.20 -14.99 21.33
N ARG A 196 -8.13 -16.10 20.58
CA ARG A 196 -9.06 -17.24 20.70
C ARG A 196 -8.43 -18.47 21.31
N ASP A 197 -7.13 -18.65 21.12
CA ASP A 197 -6.40 -19.82 21.60
C ASP A 197 -6.11 -19.69 23.11
N LYS A 198 -6.80 -20.50 23.91
CA LYS A 198 -6.66 -20.50 25.37
C LYS A 198 -5.26 -20.94 25.82
N GLU A 199 -4.62 -21.82 25.07
CA GLU A 199 -3.26 -22.31 25.37
C GLU A 199 -2.26 -21.17 25.16
N ALA A 200 -2.36 -20.47 24.03
CA ALA A 200 -1.54 -19.28 23.78
C ALA A 200 -1.78 -18.17 24.81
N ILE A 201 -3.04 -17.93 25.21
CA ILE A 201 -3.37 -16.95 26.26
C ILE A 201 -2.74 -17.33 27.59
N ASN A 202 -2.74 -18.62 27.96
CA ASN A 202 -2.13 -19.07 29.21
C ASN A 202 -0.60 -18.89 29.19
N GLU A 203 0.04 -19.15 28.05
CA GLU A 203 1.49 -18.91 27.88
C GLU A 203 1.84 -17.41 27.90
N MET A 204 1.03 -16.54 27.28
CA MET A 204 1.18 -15.09 27.45
C MET A 204 1.05 -14.67 28.93
N MET A 205 0.08 -15.26 29.65
CA MET A 205 -0.09 -15.02 31.07
C MET A 205 1.12 -15.51 31.89
N ARG A 206 1.75 -16.61 31.48
CA ARG A 206 2.98 -17.13 32.10
C ARG A 206 4.12 -16.13 31.99
N GLU A 207 4.30 -15.50 30.84
CA GLU A 207 5.32 -14.46 30.65
C GLU A 207 5.03 -13.20 31.47
N VAL A 208 3.78 -12.75 31.47
CA VAL A 208 3.38 -11.47 32.07
C VAL A 208 3.26 -11.57 33.59
N ALA A 209 2.62 -12.62 34.10
CA ALA A 209 2.27 -12.79 35.52
C ALA A 209 3.08 -13.88 36.24
N GLY A 210 3.84 -14.71 35.52
CA GLY A 210 4.66 -15.79 36.04
C GLY A 210 3.98 -17.17 36.08
N ASP A 211 4.81 -18.20 36.26
CA ASP A 211 4.39 -19.61 36.25
C ASP A 211 3.30 -19.96 37.25
N GLU A 212 3.43 -19.46 38.48
CA GLU A 212 2.48 -19.75 39.56
C GLU A 212 1.08 -19.26 39.21
N ALA A 213 0.99 -18.03 38.70
CA ALA A 213 -0.27 -17.43 38.27
C ALA A 213 -0.86 -18.21 37.08
N ALA A 214 -0.07 -18.55 36.07
CA ALA A 214 -0.52 -19.28 34.90
C ALA A 214 -1.04 -20.69 35.25
N ASN A 215 -0.31 -21.42 36.09
CA ASN A 215 -0.67 -22.77 36.53
C ASN A 215 -1.95 -22.76 37.39
N ALA A 216 -2.10 -21.79 38.30
CA ALA A 216 -3.32 -21.63 39.09
C ALA A 216 -4.57 -21.30 38.24
N ASN A 217 -4.38 -20.73 37.05
CA ASN A 217 -5.47 -20.26 36.19
C ASN A 217 -5.68 -21.09 34.93
N VAL A 218 -5.02 -22.25 34.78
CA VAL A 218 -5.09 -23.07 33.55
C VAL A 218 -6.52 -23.52 33.20
N THR A 219 -7.33 -23.84 34.22
CA THR A 219 -8.73 -24.27 34.06
C THR A 219 -9.72 -23.11 33.94
N THR A 220 -9.33 -21.89 34.31
CA THR A 220 -10.21 -20.72 34.28
C THR A 220 -10.58 -20.33 32.85
N THR A 221 -11.59 -19.46 32.68
CA THR A 221 -12.01 -19.04 31.34
C THR A 221 -10.95 -18.15 30.67
N ALA A 222 -10.88 -18.17 29.34
CA ALA A 222 -9.99 -17.28 28.59
C ALA A 222 -10.21 -15.79 28.92
N LYS A 223 -11.46 -15.41 29.25
CA LYS A 223 -11.80 -14.06 29.69
C LYS A 223 -11.09 -13.69 31.00
N VAL A 224 -11.05 -14.60 31.96
CA VAL A 224 -10.34 -14.39 33.24
C VAL A 224 -8.85 -14.25 32.99
N GLN A 225 -8.25 -15.15 32.19
CA GLN A 225 -6.81 -15.09 31.89
C GLN A 225 -6.41 -13.77 31.19
N LYS A 226 -7.17 -13.33 30.17
CA LYS A 226 -6.97 -12.03 29.51
C LYS A 226 -7.07 -10.86 30.49
N GLY A 227 -8.04 -10.91 31.41
CA GLY A 227 -8.21 -9.91 32.45
C GLY A 227 -6.99 -9.79 33.36
N ILE A 228 -6.37 -10.93 33.72
CA ILE A 228 -5.14 -10.92 34.54
C ILE A 228 -3.97 -10.31 33.75
N ILE A 229 -3.82 -10.65 32.47
CA ILE A 229 -2.78 -10.04 31.60
C ILE A 229 -2.98 -8.52 31.54
N ALA A 230 -4.21 -8.06 31.28
CA ALA A 230 -4.55 -6.64 31.21
C ALA A 230 -4.30 -5.93 32.55
N ASP A 231 -4.66 -6.54 33.68
CA ASP A 231 -4.40 -5.99 35.02
C ASP A 231 -2.89 -5.82 35.29
N CYS A 232 -2.06 -6.79 34.90
CA CYS A 232 -0.61 -6.70 35.03
C CYS A 232 -0.04 -5.57 34.15
N LEU A 233 -0.50 -5.45 32.90
CA LEU A 233 -0.06 -4.40 31.98
C LEU A 233 -0.50 -2.99 32.40
N ALA A 234 -1.65 -2.88 33.06
CA ALA A 234 -2.13 -1.63 33.63
C ALA A 234 -1.43 -1.23 34.96
N GLY A 235 -0.54 -2.09 35.48
CA GLY A 235 0.12 -1.88 36.78
C GLY A 235 -0.77 -2.15 38.00
N ASN A 236 -1.96 -2.73 37.81
CA ASN A 236 -2.86 -3.12 38.90
C ASN A 236 -2.40 -4.41 39.61
N ARG A 237 -1.47 -5.14 39.00
CA ARG A 237 -0.84 -6.35 39.54
C ARG A 237 0.65 -6.35 39.24
N THR A 238 1.41 -7.08 40.07
CA THR A 238 2.84 -7.27 39.84
C THR A 238 3.08 -7.96 38.50
N MET A 239 3.91 -7.35 37.66
CA MET A 239 4.33 -7.87 36.37
C MET A 239 5.72 -8.53 36.51
N LYS A 240 5.94 -9.63 35.80
CA LYS A 240 7.22 -10.36 35.78
C LYS A 240 8.11 -9.96 34.60
N ALA A 241 7.52 -9.57 33.47
CA ALA A 241 8.24 -9.12 32.28
C ALA A 241 8.05 -7.60 32.09
N GLU A 242 9.03 -6.78 32.49
CA GLU A 242 9.00 -5.36 32.17
C GLU A 242 9.06 -5.16 30.64
N ASN A 243 8.22 -4.26 30.10
CA ASN A 243 8.11 -3.99 28.65
C ASN A 243 7.75 -5.21 27.78
N TRP A 244 6.83 -6.04 28.27
CA TRP A 244 6.34 -7.19 27.53
C TRP A 244 5.81 -6.83 26.13
N LEU A 245 6.22 -7.62 25.15
CA LEU A 245 5.74 -7.58 23.77
C LEU A 245 5.31 -9.00 23.42
N PRO A 246 4.13 -9.22 22.82
CA PRO A 246 3.75 -10.55 22.40
C PRO A 246 4.71 -11.07 21.34
N ARG A 247 5.10 -12.36 21.42
CA ARG A 247 5.95 -13.05 20.42
C ARG A 247 5.51 -12.87 18.95
N TYR A 248 4.21 -12.68 18.73
CA TYR A 248 3.65 -12.41 17.40
C TYR A 248 4.09 -11.08 16.78
N LEU A 249 4.54 -10.13 17.59
CA LEU A 249 4.94 -8.78 17.19
C LEU A 249 6.45 -8.56 17.30
N GLU A 250 7.21 -9.59 17.68
CA GLU A 250 8.67 -9.55 17.61
C GLU A 250 9.12 -9.55 16.14
N THR A 251 10.30 -8.97 15.88
CA THR A 251 10.88 -8.93 14.52
C THR A 251 11.05 -10.34 13.94
N ALA A 252 11.45 -11.29 14.79
CA ALA A 252 11.42 -12.72 14.49
C ALA A 252 10.13 -13.33 15.06
N ALA A 253 8.99 -12.99 14.45
CA ALA A 253 7.68 -13.37 14.96
C ALA A 253 7.56 -14.88 15.18
N SER A 254 7.13 -15.25 16.38
CA SER A 254 6.97 -16.65 16.78
C SER A 254 5.65 -16.89 17.50
N GLY A 255 5.23 -18.16 17.51
CA GLY A 255 4.03 -18.61 18.17
C GLY A 255 4.22 -18.85 19.66
N TYR A 256 3.11 -18.87 20.38
CA TYR A 256 3.05 -19.44 21.74
C TYR A 256 2.77 -20.95 21.73
N THR A 257 2.33 -21.49 20.60
CA THR A 257 1.99 -22.90 20.40
C THR A 257 2.47 -23.35 19.02
N ASP A 258 2.59 -24.67 18.82
CA ASP A 258 3.01 -25.27 17.54
C ASP A 258 2.04 -24.98 16.37
N ARG A 259 0.85 -24.44 16.66
CA ARG A 259 -0.14 -24.03 15.65
C ARG A 259 0.32 -22.81 14.85
N TYR A 260 1.27 -22.04 15.37
CA TYR A 260 1.89 -20.92 14.68
C TYR A 260 3.39 -21.18 14.57
N PRO A 261 3.86 -21.80 13.47
CA PRO A 261 5.29 -22.02 13.28
C PRO A 261 6.02 -20.68 13.21
N SER A 262 7.19 -20.59 13.84
CA SER A 262 8.05 -19.41 13.78
C SER A 262 8.38 -19.05 12.33
N SER A 263 8.41 -17.75 11.99
CA SER A 263 8.68 -17.27 10.63
C SER A 263 10.12 -17.54 10.15
N THR A 264 11.00 -18.06 11.01
CA THR A 264 12.37 -18.43 10.67
C THR A 264 12.44 -19.80 9.97
N GLY A 265 12.05 -19.85 8.70
CA GLY A 265 12.40 -20.95 7.78
C GLY A 265 13.22 -20.43 6.60
N PRO A 266 14.18 -21.19 6.05
CA PRO A 266 14.91 -20.75 4.85
C PRO A 266 13.92 -20.59 3.70
N VAL A 267 13.99 -19.45 3.02
CA VAL A 267 13.21 -19.20 1.80
C VAL A 267 13.66 -20.20 0.75
N VAL A 268 12.88 -21.27 0.57
CA VAL A 268 12.94 -22.06 -0.66
C VAL A 268 12.39 -21.16 -1.74
N VAL A 269 13.28 -20.53 -2.50
CA VAL A 269 12.92 -19.94 -3.78
C VAL A 269 12.44 -21.11 -4.63
N MET A 270 11.12 -21.25 -4.77
CA MET A 270 10.55 -22.11 -5.80
C MET A 270 10.91 -21.43 -7.12
N VAL A 271 12.07 -21.80 -7.66
CA VAL A 271 12.38 -21.56 -9.06
C VAL A 271 11.50 -22.54 -9.80
N ASP A 272 10.45 -22.05 -10.45
CA ASP A 272 9.72 -22.81 -11.45
C ASP A 272 10.71 -23.16 -12.56
N ASN A 273 11.29 -24.36 -12.49
CA ASN A 273 11.97 -24.97 -13.62
C ASN A 273 10.87 -25.41 -14.58
N GLU A 274 10.51 -24.53 -15.52
CA GLU A 274 9.88 -24.93 -16.78
C GLU A 274 10.94 -25.62 -17.65
N ASP A 275 11.23 -26.89 -17.36
CA ASP A 275 11.88 -27.80 -18.29
C ASP A 275 11.31 -29.19 -18.04
N ASP A 276 10.34 -29.56 -18.87
CA ASP A 276 10.21 -30.86 -19.55
C ASP A 276 8.76 -31.09 -20.01
N GLU A 277 8.53 -31.14 -21.33
CA GLU A 277 8.29 -32.43 -22.00
C GLU A 277 8.06 -32.23 -23.52
N ASP A 278 8.97 -32.83 -24.28
CA ASP A 278 8.75 -33.63 -25.48
C ASP A 278 7.45 -33.47 -26.29
N VAL A 279 7.62 -33.07 -27.55
CA VAL A 279 6.69 -33.43 -28.62
C VAL A 279 7.39 -34.24 -29.72
N ILE A 280 7.33 -35.56 -29.51
CA ILE A 280 6.91 -36.61 -30.46
C ILE A 280 7.80 -36.91 -31.68
N ALA A 281 8.22 -38.17 -31.70
CA ALA A 281 8.80 -38.93 -32.79
C ALA A 281 7.90 -39.04 -34.05
N ALA A 282 8.52 -38.88 -35.23
CA ALA A 282 8.37 -39.70 -36.44
C ALA A 282 9.47 -39.36 -37.45
#